data_AF-A0A5E5BA36-F1
#
_entry.id   AF-A0A5E5BA36-F1
#
_cell.length_a   1.000
_cell.length_b   1.000
_cell.length_c   1.000
_cell.angle_alpha   90.00
_cell.angle_beta   90.00
_cell.angle_gamma   90.00
#
_symmetry.space_group_name_H-M   'P 1'
#
loop_
_entity.id
_entity.type
_entity.pdbx_description
1 polymer ?
#
loop_
_entity_poly.entity_id
_entity_poly.type
_entity_poly.pdbx_seq_one_letter_code
_entity_poly.pdbx_strand_id
1 'polypeptide(L)' 'MATLIYSQYTDESHTALCSYFGVAFDPEHFPQNPESFPNQCVIASDDPLYIAYYNSYPWWVTEWWIKPGE' A
#
# COMPACT_ATOMS: atom_id res chain seq x y z
N MET A 1 -3.02 -9.18 -11.46
CA MET A 1 -3.75 -8.77 -10.23
C MET A 1 -2.80 -7.90 -9.43
N ALA A 2 -3.27 -6.78 -8.88
CA ALA A 2 -2.48 -5.92 -8.00
C ALA A 2 -2.34 -6.58 -6.61
N THR A 3 -1.10 -6.73 -6.12
CA THR A 3 -0.80 -7.45 -4.88
C THR A 3 -0.14 -6.58 -3.81
N LEU A 4 0.29 -5.38 -4.18
CA LEU A 4 1.04 -4.47 -3.34
C LEU A 4 0.39 -3.08 -3.35
N ILE A 5 0.28 -2.44 -2.19
CA ILE A 5 -0.21 -1.07 -2.02
C ILE A 5 0.94 -0.18 -1.56
N TYR A 6 1.11 0.98 -2.18
CA TYR A 6 2.01 2.01 -1.67
C TYR A 6 1.41 2.74 -0.49
N SER A 7 2.18 2.86 0.58
CA SER A 7 1.80 3.58 1.79
C SER A 7 2.92 4.48 2.31
N GLN A 8 2.52 5.45 3.13
CA GLN A 8 3.36 6.40 3.84
C GLN A 8 2.99 6.35 5.31
N TYR A 9 3.96 6.07 6.16
CA TYR A 9 3.78 6.15 7.61
C TYR A 9 4.16 7.55 8.13
N THR A 10 3.66 7.87 9.31
CA THR A 10 3.97 9.14 10.00
C THR A 10 5.44 9.24 10.39
N ASP A 11 6.08 8.10 10.62
CA ASP A 11 7.45 7.97 11.11
C ASP A 11 8.01 6.57 10.83
N GLU A 12 9.28 6.36 11.19
CA GLU A 12 10.04 5.11 11.00
C GLU A 12 9.51 3.94 11.85
N SER A 13 8.70 4.20 12.88
CA SER A 13 8.14 3.14 13.73
C SER A 13 7.03 2.36 13.04
N HIS A 14 6.52 2.89 11.92
CA HIS A 14 5.44 2.31 11.13
C HIS A 14 4.20 1.95 11.96
N THR A 15 3.92 2.74 13.01
CA THR A 15 2.79 2.49 13.92
C THR A 15 1.52 3.21 13.46
N ALA A 16 1.65 4.32 12.74
CA ALA A 16 0.54 5.10 12.22
C ALA A 16 0.74 5.44 10.75
N LEU A 17 -0.32 5.24 9.96
CA LEU A 17 -0.28 5.42 8.51
C LEU A 17 -0.86 6.79 8.14
N CYS A 18 -0.09 7.55 7.37
CA CYS A 18 -0.39 8.93 6.97
C CYS A 18 -1.16 9.00 5.65
N SER A 19 -0.74 8.24 4.63
CA SER A 19 -1.42 8.20 3.34
C SER A 19 -1.14 6.90 2.58
N TYR A 20 -2.04 6.54 1.66
CA TYR A 20 -1.77 5.53 0.64
C TYR A 20 -1.82 6.19 -0.73
N PHE A 21 -1.01 5.67 -1.64
CA PHE A 21 -0.87 6.21 -3.00
C PHE A 21 -1.51 5.29 -4.05
N GLY A 22 -2.19 4.23 -3.61
CA GLY A 22 -2.80 3.22 -4.47
C GLY A 22 -1.89 2.02 -4.67
N VAL A 23 -2.06 1.32 -5.79
CA VAL A 23 -1.29 0.11 -6.09
C VAL A 23 0.14 0.46 -6.50
N ALA A 24 1.09 -0.39 -6.11
CA ALA A 24 2.43 -0.38 -6.67
C ALA A 24 2.43 -0.93 -8.11
N PHE A 25 1.93 -0.13 -9.06
CA PHE A 25 1.87 -0.52 -10.47
C PHE A 25 3.22 -0.38 -11.19
N ASP A 26 4.06 0.56 -10.75
CA ASP A 26 5.35 0.83 -11.36
C ASP A 26 6.38 1.23 -10.27
N PRO A 27 7.19 0.27 -9.78
CA PRO A 27 8.28 0.56 -8.85
C PRO A 27 9.47 1.28 -9.48
N GLU A 28 9.57 1.36 -10.81
CA GLU A 28 10.59 2.16 -11.49
C GLU A 28 10.20 3.63 -11.53
N HIS A 29 8.92 3.96 -11.77
CA HIS A 29 8.42 5.35 -11.71
C HIS A 29 8.18 5.86 -10.29
N PHE A 30 7.79 4.98 -9.37
CA PHE A 30 7.53 5.33 -7.97
C PHE A 30 8.47 4.54 -7.06
N PRO A 31 9.79 4.77 -7.15
CA PRO A 31 10.76 4.03 -6.37
C PRO A 31 10.59 4.33 -4.89
N GLN A 32 10.75 3.28 -4.08
CA GLN A 32 10.84 3.35 -2.63
C GLN A 32 12.21 3.95 -2.26
N ASN A 33 12.35 5.28 -2.42
CA ASN A 33 13.57 6.00 -2.10
C ASN A 33 13.42 6.68 -0.72
N PRO A 34 14.06 6.17 0.34
CA PRO A 34 13.96 6.77 1.67
C PRO A 34 14.56 8.18 1.77
N GLU A 35 15.43 8.59 0.84
CA GLU A 35 15.95 9.96 0.80
C GLU A 35 14.92 10.97 0.26
N SER A 36 14.06 10.53 -0.66
CA SER A 36 13.02 11.40 -1.27
C SER A 36 11.65 11.24 -0.60
N PHE A 37 11.35 10.03 -0.12
CA PHE A 37 10.08 9.62 0.47
C PHE A 37 10.36 8.78 1.73
N PRO A 38 10.84 9.40 2.81
CA PRO A 38 11.11 8.69 4.06
C PRO A 38 9.81 8.08 4.59
N ASN A 39 9.87 6.84 5.10
CA ASN A 39 8.72 6.08 5.62
C ASN A 39 7.67 5.67 4.58
N GLN A 40 8.03 5.67 3.29
CA GLN A 40 7.25 4.98 2.27
C GLN A 40 7.50 3.47 2.38
N CYS A 41 6.44 2.66 2.24
CA CYS A 41 6.56 1.20 2.17
C CYS A 41 5.53 0.59 1.20
N VAL A 42 5.67 -0.72 0.96
CA VAL A 42 4.66 -1.54 0.26
C VAL A 42 3.99 -2.48 1.26
N ILE A 43 2.66 -2.57 1.20
CA ILE A 43 1.89 -3.57 1.96
C ILE A 43 1.55 -4.71 1.00
N ALA A 44 1.97 -5.92 1.36
CA ALA A 44 1.66 -7.12 0.59
C ALA A 44 0.25 -7.64 0.88
N SER A 45 -0.34 -8.37 -0.07
CA SER A 45 -1.71 -8.88 0.03
C SER A 45 -1.94 -9.91 1.14
N ASP A 46 -0.87 -10.51 1.66
CA ASP A 46 -0.85 -11.43 2.79
C ASP A 46 -0.61 -10.74 4.14
N ASP A 47 -0.32 -9.43 4.14
CA ASP A 47 -0.14 -8.66 5.37
C ASP A 47 -1.49 -8.52 6.11
N PRO A 48 -1.53 -8.72 7.44
CA PRO A 48 -2.76 -8.54 8.22
C PRO A 48 -3.42 -7.16 8.07
N LEU A 49 -2.66 -6.13 7.74
CA LEU A 49 -3.15 -4.78 7.51
C LEU A 49 -3.83 -4.63 6.14
N TYR A 50 -3.52 -5.49 5.16
CA TYR A 50 -4.06 -5.44 3.81
C TYR A 50 -5.60 -5.42 3.77
N ILE A 51 -6.25 -6.21 4.63
CA ILE A 51 -7.72 -6.29 4.71
C ILE A 51 -8.35 -4.95 5.12
N ALA A 52 -7.71 -4.24 6.06
CA ALA A 52 -8.20 -2.94 6.50
C ALA A 52 -8.15 -1.93 5.35
N TYR A 53 -7.10 -2.00 4.53
CA TYR A 53 -6.93 -1.11 3.38
C TYR A 53 -7.88 -1.45 2.24
N TYR A 54 -7.97 -2.73 1.86
CA TYR A 54 -8.90 -3.20 0.84
C TYR A 54 -10.33 -2.73 1.15
N ASN A 55 -10.76 -2.81 2.41
CA ASN A 55 -12.10 -2.39 2.83
C ASN A 55 -12.29 -0.87 2.95
N SER A 56 -11.21 -0.08 3.00
CA SER A 56 -11.29 1.39 3.12
C SER A 56 -11.55 2.09 1.78
N TYR A 57 -11.31 1.41 0.67
CA TYR A 57 -11.48 1.95 -0.67
C TYR A 57 -12.83 1.58 -1.30
N PRO A 58 -13.38 2.43 -2.18
CA PRO A 58 -14.53 2.06 -3.00
C PRO A 58 -14.23 0.83 -3.86
N TRP A 59 -15.25 -0.01 -4.07
CA TRP A 59 -15.12 -1.28 -4.78
C TRP A 59 -14.48 -1.17 -6.19
N TRP A 60 -14.72 -0.05 -6.89
CA TRP A 60 -14.19 0.18 -8.23
C TRP A 60 -12.67 0.47 -8.24
N VAL A 61 -12.10 0.92 -7.12
CA VAL A 61 -10.65 1.07 -6.96
C VAL A 61 -10.00 -0.30 -6.78
N THR A 62 -10.66 -1.19 -6.04
CA THR A 62 -10.14 -2.50 -5.64
C THR A 62 -10.50 -3.61 -6.61
N GLU A 63 -11.20 -3.32 -7.71
CA GLU A 63 -11.74 -4.35 -8.62
C GLU A 63 -10.65 -5.22 -9.27
N TRP A 64 -9.43 -4.70 -9.39
CA TRP A 64 -8.27 -5.38 -9.97
C TRP A 64 -7.26 -5.92 -8.94
N TRP A 65 -7.61 -5.86 -7.65
CA TRP A 65 -6.73 -6.22 -6.54
C TRP A 65 -6.99 -7.67 -6.10
N ILE A 66 -6.00 -8.30 -5.46
CA ILE A 66 -6.22 -9.57 -4.77
C ILE A 66 -7.23 -9.33 -3.64
N LYS A 67 -8.23 -10.20 -3.49
CA LYS A 67 -9.13 -10.09 -2.33
C LYS A 67 -8.42 -10.61 -1.08
N PRO A 68 -8.64 -10.01 0.10
CA PRO A 68 -8.07 -10.52 1.34
C PRO A 68 -8.44 -11.99 1.55
N GLY A 69 -7.43 -12.87 1.65
CA GLY A 69 -7.60 -14.31 1.85
C GLY A 69 -7.62 -15.17 0.58
N GLU A 70 -7.46 -14.58 -0.61
CA GLU A 70 -7.12 -15.28 -1.87
C GLU A 70 -5.60 -15.32 -2.09
#